data_AF-A0A7X9BR99-F1
#
_entry.id   AF-A0A7X9BR99-F1
#
_cell.length_a   1.000
_cell.length_b   1.000
_cell.length_c   1.000
_cell.angle_alpha   90.00
_cell.angle_beta   90.00
_cell.angle_gamma   90.00
#
_symmetry.space_group_name_H-M   'P 1'
#
loop_
_entity.id
_entity.type
_entity.pdbx_description
1 polymer ?
#
loop_
_entity_poly.entity_id
_entity_poly.type
_entity_poly.pdbx_seq_one_letter_code
_entity_poly.pdbx_strand_id
1 'polypeptide(L)'
;MGSDMQKLGDAMNSSEGAGSSIKFGSDTKSIQKLSNQMTQRGWTEGKVRNTVSSPHTTRISTNKATGNSATVYYNKSGGYVIIDDVTKAVVQVSDNINPYTWIPDPSIVNPYKP
;
A
#
# COMPACT_ATOMS: atom_id res chain seq x y z
N MET A 1 -0.21 48.67 -15.38
CA MET A 1 -0.45 48.03 -14.06
C MET A 1 -1.23 46.76 -14.38
N GLY A 2 -0.63 45.58 -14.60
CA GLY A 2 0.12 44.81 -13.60
C GLY A 2 -0.80 44.59 -12.41
N SER A 3 -1.40 43.43 -12.15
CA SER A 3 -0.85 42.07 -12.19
C SER A 3 -1.94 41.00 -12.30
N ASP A 4 -1.61 39.95 -13.02
CA ASP A 4 -2.22 38.63 -13.04
C ASP A 4 -2.58 38.10 -11.65
N MET A 5 -3.80 37.58 -11.51
CA MET A 5 -4.13 36.56 -10.52
C MET A 5 -4.95 35.45 -11.19
N GLN A 6 -4.31 34.81 -12.17
CA GLN A 6 -4.57 33.43 -12.58
C GLN A 6 -3.31 32.64 -12.29
N LYS A 7 -3.36 31.76 -11.29
CA LYS A 7 -2.42 30.65 -10.98
C LYS A 7 -2.80 30.13 -9.57
N LEU A 8 -3.01 28.85 -9.26
CA LEU A 8 -2.84 27.54 -9.89
C LEU A 8 -3.90 26.65 -9.16
N GLY A 9 -4.58 25.71 -9.79
CA GLY A 9 -3.96 24.70 -10.62
C GLY A 9 -3.37 23.55 -9.80
N ASP A 10 -3.83 23.28 -8.58
CA ASP A 10 -3.72 21.92 -8.03
C ASP A 10 -4.89 21.12 -8.56
N ALA A 11 -4.69 20.69 -9.81
CA ALA A 11 -5.41 19.60 -10.40
C ALA A 11 -5.60 18.52 -9.35
N MET A 12 -6.86 18.18 -9.07
CA MET A 12 -7.21 16.79 -8.80
C MET A 12 -6.73 15.99 -9.99
N ASN A 13 -5.42 15.72 -10.02
CA ASN A 13 -4.82 14.77 -10.93
C ASN A 13 -5.35 13.44 -10.46
N SER A 14 -6.45 13.04 -11.08
CA SER A 14 -6.91 11.68 -11.21
C SER A 14 -5.74 10.84 -11.69
N SER A 15 -4.86 10.44 -10.78
CA SER A 15 -4.03 9.27 -11.01
C SER A 15 -4.99 8.10 -11.03
N GLU A 16 -5.46 7.75 -12.22
CA GLU A 16 -5.76 6.39 -12.61
C GLU A 16 -4.45 5.57 -12.44
N GLY A 17 -4.01 5.43 -11.19
CA GLY A 17 -2.79 4.75 -10.79
C GLY A 17 -3.15 3.47 -10.04
N ALA A 18 -2.19 2.56 -9.89
CA ALA A 18 -2.39 1.28 -9.21
C ALA A 18 -3.12 1.42 -7.85
N GLY A 19 -2.90 2.52 -7.12
CA GLY A 19 -3.56 2.82 -5.85
C GLY A 19 -5.07 3.03 -5.90
N SER A 20 -5.69 3.47 -7.01
CA SER A 20 -7.14 3.70 -7.08
C SER A 20 -7.95 2.39 -7.17
N SER A 21 -7.38 1.38 -7.82
CA SER A 21 -7.99 0.04 -8.01
C SER A 21 -7.90 -0.90 -6.80
N ILE A 22 -7.24 -0.47 -5.71
CA ILE A 22 -6.99 -1.33 -4.54
C ILE A 22 -8.29 -1.66 -3.80
N LYS A 23 -8.48 -2.95 -3.52
CA LYS A 23 -9.62 -3.49 -2.78
C LYS A 23 -9.25 -3.77 -1.32
N PHE A 24 -10.03 -3.22 -0.39
CA PHE A 24 -9.84 -3.38 1.05
C PHE A 24 -10.66 -4.55 1.57
N GLY A 25 -10.33 -5.75 1.12
CA GLY A 25 -11.02 -7.00 1.44
C GLY A 25 -10.87 -8.02 0.32
N SER A 26 -11.15 -9.28 0.63
CA SER A 26 -11.14 -10.41 -0.31
C SER A 26 -12.00 -11.56 0.23
N ASP A 27 -12.22 -12.58 -0.58
CA ASP A 27 -12.92 -13.80 -0.17
C ASP A 27 -12.20 -14.51 0.99
N THR A 28 -10.88 -14.33 1.13
CA THR A 28 -10.06 -14.94 2.18
C THR A 28 -9.75 -13.99 3.34
N LYS A 29 -10.12 -12.72 3.25
CA LYS A 29 -9.91 -11.72 4.31
C LYS A 29 -11.03 -10.68 4.30
N SER A 30 -11.86 -10.70 5.35
CA SER A 30 -12.94 -9.72 5.50
C SER A 30 -12.44 -8.29 5.63
N ILE A 31 -13.27 -7.35 5.16
CA ILE A 31 -13.05 -5.90 5.26
C ILE A 31 -12.79 -5.50 6.71
N GLN A 32 -13.60 -5.99 7.66
CA GLN A 32 -13.49 -5.64 9.07
C GLN A 32 -12.17 -6.12 9.68
N LYS A 33 -11.71 -7.33 9.35
CA LYS A 33 -10.41 -7.84 9.82
C LYS A 33 -9.27 -6.99 9.30
N LEU A 34 -9.30 -6.63 8.02
CA LEU A 34 -8.29 -5.76 7.42
C LEU A 34 -8.31 -4.35 8.05
N SER A 35 -9.50 -3.77 8.22
CA SER A 35 -9.69 -2.44 8.83
C SER A 35 -9.11 -2.38 10.24
N ASN A 36 -9.39 -3.38 11.07
CA ASN A 36 -8.82 -3.48 12.41
C ASN A 36 -7.28 -3.56 12.39
N GLN A 37 -6.73 -4.37 11.47
CA GLN A 37 -5.27 -4.47 11.31
C GLN A 37 -4.65 -3.16 10.86
N MET A 38 -5.28 -2.45 9.91
CA MET A 38 -4.80 -1.15 9.42
C MET A 38 -4.75 -0.14 10.56
N THR A 39 -5.84 0.03 11.29
CA THR A 39 -5.94 0.96 12.42
C THR A 39 -4.88 0.68 13.48
N GLN A 40 -4.74 -0.59 13.89
CA GLN A 40 -3.76 -0.99 14.92
C GLN A 40 -2.30 -0.78 14.48
N ARG A 41 -2.04 -0.77 13.16
CA ARG A 41 -0.70 -0.69 12.57
C ARG A 41 -0.39 0.68 11.97
N GLY A 42 -1.24 1.69 12.21
CA GLY A 42 -1.00 3.06 11.75
C GLY A 42 -1.25 3.31 10.26
N TRP A 43 -2.02 2.43 9.61
CA TRP A 43 -2.46 2.58 8.22
C TRP A 43 -3.85 3.19 8.12
N THR A 44 -4.02 4.02 7.11
CA THR A 44 -5.32 4.46 6.59
C THR A 44 -5.42 4.03 5.14
N GLU A 45 -6.62 3.97 4.57
CA GLU A 45 -6.76 3.68 3.14
C GLU A 45 -5.95 4.66 2.28
N GLY A 46 -5.95 5.95 2.62
CA GLY A 46 -5.14 6.96 1.94
C GLY A 46 -3.63 6.66 1.98
N LYS A 47 -3.10 6.26 3.16
CA LYS A 47 -1.67 5.88 3.27
C LYS A 47 -1.35 4.64 2.44
N VAL A 48 -2.25 3.65 2.41
CA VAL A 48 -2.11 2.45 1.58
C VAL A 48 -2.07 2.83 0.10
N ARG A 49 -3.06 3.59 -0.38
CA ARG A 49 -3.16 4.01 -1.78
C ARG A 49 -1.94 4.84 -2.19
N ASN A 50 -1.50 5.77 -1.35
CA ASN A 50 -0.31 6.58 -1.63
C ASN A 50 0.97 5.73 -1.70
N THR A 51 1.13 4.75 -0.80
CA THR A 51 2.29 3.85 -0.79
C THR A 51 2.31 2.97 -2.05
N VAL A 52 1.16 2.54 -2.52
CA VAL A 52 1.04 1.75 -3.76
C VAL A 52 1.26 2.61 -5.01
N SER A 53 0.72 3.82 -5.05
CA SER A 53 0.87 4.72 -6.21
C SER A 53 2.26 5.32 -6.35
N SER A 54 2.97 5.54 -5.23
CA SER A 54 4.31 6.13 -5.21
C SER A 54 5.20 5.39 -4.20
N PRO A 55 5.55 4.11 -4.45
CA PRO A 55 6.39 3.34 -3.55
C PRO A 55 7.81 3.88 -3.52
N HIS A 56 8.48 3.75 -2.37
CA HIS A 56 9.93 3.94 -2.31
C HIS A 56 10.66 2.82 -3.05
N THR A 57 10.22 1.58 -2.85
CA THR A 57 10.69 0.41 -3.59
C THR A 57 9.62 -0.68 -3.56
N THR A 58 9.68 -1.61 -4.51
CA THR A 58 8.82 -2.79 -4.53
C THR A 58 9.61 -4.09 -4.35
N ARG A 59 8.92 -5.17 -3.94
CA ARG A 59 9.43 -6.55 -3.91
C ARG A 59 8.36 -7.52 -4.40
N ILE A 60 8.80 -8.73 -4.74
CA ILE A 60 7.91 -9.84 -5.13
C ILE A 60 7.52 -10.63 -3.90
N SER A 61 6.29 -11.11 -3.87
CA SER A 61 5.72 -12.00 -2.85
C SER A 61 4.69 -12.93 -3.50
N THR A 62 4.11 -13.83 -2.69
CA THR A 62 3.02 -14.71 -3.09
C THR A 62 1.90 -14.61 -2.07
N ASN A 63 0.67 -14.42 -2.52
CA ASN A 63 -0.48 -14.54 -1.66
C ASN A 63 -0.70 -16.01 -1.30
N LYS A 64 -0.25 -16.42 -0.11
CA LYS A 64 -0.34 -17.83 0.35
C LYS A 64 -1.76 -18.39 0.44
N ALA A 65 -2.79 -17.53 0.51
CA ALA A 65 -4.17 -17.98 0.57
C ALA A 65 -4.71 -18.45 -0.79
N THR A 66 -4.20 -17.90 -1.88
CA THR A 66 -4.70 -18.17 -3.25
C THR A 66 -3.65 -18.77 -4.18
N GLY A 67 -2.36 -18.63 -3.84
CA GLY A 67 -1.23 -18.99 -4.72
C GLY A 67 -0.89 -17.92 -5.76
N ASN A 68 -1.63 -16.80 -5.80
CA ASN A 68 -1.37 -15.73 -6.77
C ASN A 68 -0.04 -15.02 -6.52
N SER A 69 0.54 -14.48 -7.59
CA SER A 69 1.59 -13.46 -7.48
C SER A 69 1.07 -12.26 -6.70
N ALA A 70 1.96 -11.67 -5.90
CA ALA A 70 1.69 -10.45 -5.17
C ALA A 70 2.89 -9.50 -5.22
N THR A 71 2.61 -8.21 -5.21
CA THR A 71 3.63 -7.16 -5.15
C THR A 71 3.62 -6.50 -3.77
N VAL A 72 4.80 -6.33 -3.20
CA VAL A 72 5.01 -5.59 -1.95
C VAL A 72 5.45 -4.17 -2.28
N TYR A 73 4.78 -3.19 -1.68
CA TYR A 73 5.06 -1.77 -1.84
C TYR A 73 5.55 -1.21 -0.51
N TYR A 74 6.80 -0.75 -0.47
CA TYR A 74 7.40 -0.16 0.73
C TYR A 74 7.32 1.36 0.67
N ASN A 75 7.04 1.99 1.81
CA ASN A 75 7.35 3.39 2.02
C ASN A 75 8.81 3.55 2.49
N LYS A 76 9.30 4.80 2.53
CA LYS A 76 10.69 5.10 2.88
C LYS A 76 11.07 4.65 4.29
N SER A 77 10.13 4.69 5.23
CA SER A 77 10.31 4.28 6.62
C SER A 77 10.33 2.76 6.84
N GLY A 78 10.12 1.96 5.78
CA GLY A 78 10.12 0.49 5.85
C GLY A 78 8.75 -0.15 6.09
N GLY A 79 7.70 0.65 6.30
CA GLY A 79 6.33 0.14 6.32
C GLY A 79 5.93 -0.35 4.93
N TYR A 80 5.21 -1.47 4.85
CA TYR A 80 4.82 -2.07 3.58
C TYR A 80 3.35 -2.51 3.49
N VAL A 81 2.88 -2.59 2.25
CA VAL A 81 1.60 -3.18 1.87
C VAL A 81 1.84 -4.26 0.82
N ILE A 82 1.22 -5.43 0.98
CA ILE A 82 1.23 -6.51 -0.02
C ILE A 82 -0.11 -6.49 -0.76
N ILE A 83 -0.06 -6.39 -2.08
CA ILE A 83 -1.23 -6.39 -2.98
C ILE A 83 -1.19 -7.65 -3.84
N ASP A 84 -2.30 -8.38 -3.89
CA ASP A 84 -2.50 -9.49 -4.81
C ASP A 84 -2.62 -8.97 -6.25
N ASP A 85 -1.78 -9.46 -7.16
CA ASP A 85 -1.67 -8.89 -8.50
C ASP A 85 -2.89 -9.20 -9.37
N VAL A 86 -3.65 -10.26 -9.05
CA VAL A 86 -4.82 -10.69 -9.82
C VAL A 86 -6.08 -9.98 -9.32
N THR A 87 -6.34 -10.06 -8.02
CA THR A 87 -7.59 -9.57 -7.41
C THR A 87 -7.52 -8.08 -7.06
N LYS A 88 -6.31 -7.52 -6.98
CA LYS A 88 -5.99 -6.17 -6.47
C LYS A 88 -6.36 -5.96 -5.00
N ALA A 89 -6.54 -7.05 -4.25
CA ALA A 89 -6.86 -7.00 -2.83
C ALA A 89 -5.62 -6.81 -1.96
N VAL A 90 -5.79 -6.10 -0.84
CA VAL A 90 -4.76 -6.00 0.19
C VAL A 90 -4.61 -7.35 0.90
N VAL A 91 -3.47 -8.00 0.66
CA VAL A 91 -3.10 -9.27 1.30
C VAL A 91 -2.60 -9.00 2.71
N GLN A 92 -1.77 -7.97 2.91
CA GLN A 92 -1.20 -7.64 4.21
C GLN A 92 -0.78 -6.17 4.30
N VAL A 93 -0.82 -5.62 5.51
CA VAL A 93 -0.17 -4.37 5.89
C VAL A 93 0.82 -4.66 7.03
N SER A 94 2.04 -4.12 6.98
CA SER A 94 3.02 -4.24 8.07
C SER A 94 2.64 -3.36 9.27
N ASP A 95 3.42 -3.37 10.34
CA ASP A 95 3.42 -2.24 11.28
C ASP A 95 4.03 -1.01 10.58
N ASN A 96 3.30 0.11 10.61
CA ASN A 96 3.72 1.40 10.10
C ASN A 96 3.87 2.46 11.20
N ILE A 97 3.61 2.08 12.46
CA ILE A 97 3.97 2.85 13.65
C ILE A 97 5.43 2.57 13.99
N ASN A 98 5.83 1.29 14.06
CA ASN A 98 7.19 0.86 14.36
C ASN A 98 7.76 -0.11 13.30
N PRO A 99 7.98 0.36 12.05
CA PRO A 99 8.36 -0.51 10.94
C PRO A 99 9.72 -1.20 11.11
N TYR A 100 10.69 -0.57 11.79
CA TYR A 100 12.04 -1.13 11.99
C TYR A 100 12.07 -2.40 12.83
N THR A 101 11.10 -2.58 13.73
CA THR A 101 10.99 -3.77 14.59
C THR A 101 10.10 -4.85 13.98
N TRP A 102 9.45 -4.58 12.85
CA TRP A 102 8.54 -5.51 12.20
C TRP A 102 9.31 -6.57 11.43
N ILE A 103 9.08 -7.85 11.74
CA ILE A 103 9.65 -8.96 10.98
C ILE A 103 8.89 -9.04 9.63
N PRO A 104 9.58 -8.92 8.48
CA PRO A 104 8.93 -9.03 7.17
C PRO A 104 8.25 -10.39 6.98
N ASP A 105 7.18 -10.41 6.17
CA ASP A 105 6.53 -11.68 5.82
C ASP A 105 7.53 -12.59 5.11
N PRO A 106 7.64 -13.87 5.49
CA PRO A 106 8.62 -14.79 4.90
C PRO A 106 8.38 -15.09 3.41
N SER A 107 7.21 -14.75 2.87
CA SER A 107 6.95 -14.83 1.43
C SER A 107 7.63 -13.72 0.61
N ILE A 108 8.14 -12.67 1.26
CA ILE A 108 8.74 -11.54 0.57
C ILE A 108 10.16 -11.90 0.14
N VAL A 109 10.43 -11.83 -1.15
CA VAL A 109 11.77 -12.05 -1.70
C VAL A 109 12.61 -10.79 -1.46
N ASN A 110 13.74 -10.95 -0.76
CA ASN A 110 14.71 -9.88 -0.45
C ASN A 110 14.07 -8.63 0.20
N PRO A 111 13.48 -8.71 1.41
CA PRO A 111 12.72 -7.61 2.00
C PRO A 111 13.57 -6.35 2.20
N TYR A 112 12.97 -5.18 1.95
CA TYR A 112 13.62 -3.90 2.23
C TYR A 112 13.76 -3.66 3.73
N LYS A 113 14.96 -3.24 4.14
CA LYS A 113 15.30 -2.87 5.52
C LYS A 113 15.96 -1.48 5.45
N PRO A 114 15.24 -0.41 5.86
CA PRO A 114 15.79 0.94 5.90
C PRO A 114 16.91 1.09 6.95
#